data_AF-A0A0Q6UN41-F1
#
_entry.id   AF-A0A0Q6UN41-F1
#
_cell.length_a   1.000
_cell.length_b   1.000
_cell.length_c   1.000
_cell.angle_alpha   90.00
_cell.angle_beta   90.00
_cell.angle_gamma   90.00
#
_symmetry.space_group_name_H-M   'P 1'
#
loop_
_entity.id
_entity.type
_entity.pdbx_description
1 polymer ?
#
loop_
_entity_poly.entity_id
_entity_poly.type
_entity_poly.pdbx_seq_one_letter_code
_entity_poly.pdbx_strand_id
1 'polypeptide(L)'
;MSSELENPATPNIVTCTAFRAVQVGSTLIGYADLHLASPYRLKFFGCPVFRSDDRLSVGLPTKPHRAEAGKQKYAPVVAFDDHRLLERFSSAAAEAVLDIAPDLKGTAHG
;
A
#
# COMPACT_ATOMS: atom_id res chain seq x y z
N MET A 1 2.47 -36.67 -24.60
CA MET A 1 1.61 -35.96 -23.63
C MET A 1 2.53 -35.35 -22.59
N SER A 2 3.02 -34.13 -22.86
CA SER A 2 3.90 -33.41 -21.94
C SER A 2 3.02 -32.68 -20.95
N SER A 3 3.10 -33.05 -19.68
CA SER A 3 2.42 -32.37 -18.58
C SER A 3 3.00 -30.97 -18.46
N GLU A 4 2.22 -29.96 -18.80
CA GLU A 4 2.49 -28.58 -18.42
C GLU A 4 2.51 -28.54 -16.89
N LEU A 5 3.70 -28.38 -16.34
CA LEU A 5 3.87 -28.09 -14.92
C LEU A 5 3.19 -26.74 -14.67
N GLU A 6 2.04 -26.77 -13.99
CA GLU A 6 1.43 -25.58 -13.41
C GLU A 6 2.52 -24.79 -12.69
N ASN A 7 2.82 -23.60 -13.21
CA ASN A 7 3.67 -22.65 -12.53
C ASN A 7 2.96 -22.31 -11.21
N PRO A 8 3.46 -22.72 -10.02
CA PRO A 8 2.81 -22.36 -8.79
C PRO A 8 2.81 -20.84 -8.73
N ALA A 9 1.62 -20.23 -8.73
CA ALA A 9 1.45 -18.79 -8.71
C ALA A 9 2.42 -18.21 -7.68
N THR A 10 3.37 -17.38 -8.15
CA THR A 10 4.39 -16.79 -7.28
C THR A 10 3.68 -16.16 -6.09
N PRO A 11 3.95 -16.60 -4.84
CA PRO A 11 3.18 -16.14 -3.70
C PRO A 11 3.29 -14.62 -3.59
N ASN A 12 2.15 -13.95 -3.41
CA ASN A 12 2.09 -12.49 -3.26
C ASN A 12 3.02 -12.07 -2.11
N ILE A 13 4.09 -11.34 -2.46
CA ILE A 13 5.13 -10.93 -1.50
C ILE A 13 4.55 -9.96 -0.46
N VAL A 14 3.56 -9.15 -0.86
CA VAL A 14 2.85 -8.20 -0.02
C VAL A 14 1.41 -8.66 0.16
N THR A 15 0.95 -8.68 1.40
CA THR A 15 -0.44 -8.99 1.76
C THR A 15 -1.00 -7.88 2.62
N CYS A 16 -2.28 -7.52 2.43
CA CYS A 16 -2.95 -6.57 3.30
C CYS A 16 -3.70 -7.33 4.39
N THR A 17 -3.48 -6.92 5.64
CA THR A 17 -4.05 -7.57 6.82
C THR A 17 -5.19 -6.77 7.42
N ALA A 18 -5.23 -5.46 7.19
CA ALA A 18 -6.34 -4.59 7.57
C ALA A 18 -6.35 -3.34 6.69
N PHE A 19 -7.54 -2.82 6.39
CA PHE A 19 -7.74 -1.50 5.79
C PHE A 19 -8.73 -0.70 6.62
N ARG A 20 -8.40 0.57 6.88
CA ARG A 20 -9.21 1.53 7.63
C ARG A 20 -9.41 2.77 6.77
N ALA A 21 -10.63 2.97 6.27
CA ALA A 21 -10.97 4.16 5.49
C ALA A 21 -10.93 5.44 6.34
N VAL A 22 -10.59 6.57 5.73
CA VAL A 22 -10.74 7.91 6.30
C VAL A 22 -11.69 8.76 5.45
N GLN A 23 -12.08 9.94 5.96
CA GLN A 23 -13.12 10.79 5.37
C GLN A 23 -13.07 10.92 3.83
N VAL A 24 -14.26 10.82 3.22
CA VAL A 24 -14.48 10.96 1.78
C VAL A 24 -14.18 12.39 1.34
N GLY A 25 -13.43 12.56 0.25
CA GLY A 25 -13.16 13.86 -0.37
C GLY A 25 -11.69 14.32 -0.37
N SER A 26 -10.76 13.50 0.13
CA SER A 26 -9.32 13.77 0.05
C SER A 26 -8.58 12.70 -0.75
N THR A 27 -7.41 13.03 -1.29
CA THR A 27 -6.50 12.08 -1.97
C THR A 27 -6.11 10.93 -1.05
N LEU A 28 -6.00 11.17 0.27
CA LEU A 28 -5.82 10.12 1.27
C LEU A 28 -7.17 9.48 1.58
N ILE A 29 -7.31 8.18 1.27
CA ILE A 29 -8.58 7.47 1.43
C ILE A 29 -8.58 6.50 2.61
N GLY A 30 -7.41 6.17 3.16
CA GLY A 30 -7.32 5.30 4.32
C GLY A 30 -5.91 4.93 4.71
N TYR A 31 -5.83 3.95 5.59
CA TYR A 31 -4.60 3.35 6.06
C TYR A 31 -4.70 1.83 6.00
N ALA A 32 -3.65 1.19 5.49
CA ALA A 32 -3.52 -0.25 5.41
C ALA A 32 -2.43 -0.77 6.36
N ASP A 33 -2.66 -1.94 6.95
CA ASP A 33 -1.62 -2.71 7.61
C ASP A 33 -1.17 -3.83 6.66
N LEU A 34 0.12 -3.91 6.37
CA LEU A 34 0.70 -4.80 5.36
C LEU A 34 1.63 -5.82 6.00
N HIS A 35 1.71 -7.00 5.41
CA HIS A 35 2.67 -8.05 5.76
C HIS A 35 3.48 -8.45 4.54
N LEU A 36 4.81 -8.36 4.65
CA LEU A 36 5.79 -8.77 3.65
C LEU A 36 6.25 -10.18 3.99
N ALA A 37 5.79 -11.17 3.24
CA ALA A 37 5.83 -12.58 3.66
C ALA A 37 7.23 -13.21 3.68
N SER A 38 8.18 -12.77 2.85
CA SER A 38 9.52 -13.39 2.75
C SER A 38 10.59 -12.39 2.29
N PRO A 39 11.85 -12.52 2.76
CA PRO A 39 12.33 -13.51 3.74
C PRO A 39 12.13 -13.06 5.19
N TYR A 40 11.85 -11.78 5.44
CA TYR A 40 11.93 -11.20 6.77
C TYR A 40 10.60 -11.15 7.54
N ARG A 41 9.47 -11.50 6.90
CA ARG A 41 8.13 -11.55 7.54
C ARG A 41 7.78 -10.25 8.27
N LEU A 42 8.00 -9.12 7.60
CA LEU A 42 7.83 -7.79 8.20
C LEU A 42 6.37 -7.36 8.18
N LYS A 43 5.93 -6.68 9.25
CA LYS A 43 4.63 -6.01 9.30
C LYS A 43 4.84 -4.51 9.26
N PHE A 44 4.12 -3.84 8.36
CA PHE A 44 4.02 -2.40 8.30
C PHE A 44 2.64 -1.98 8.76
N PHE A 45 2.58 -1.02 9.68
CA PHE A 45 1.34 -0.54 10.26
C PHE A 45 1.08 0.89 9.80
N GLY A 46 -0.19 1.18 9.48
CA GLY A 46 -0.60 2.53 9.12
C GLY A 46 0.01 3.05 7.82
N CYS A 47 0.19 2.19 6.82
CA CYS A 47 0.60 2.59 5.48
C CYS A 47 -0.50 3.47 4.85
N PRO A 48 -0.23 4.73 4.48
CA PRO A 48 -1.25 5.57 3.88
C PRO A 48 -1.64 5.07 2.49
N VAL A 49 -2.94 4.99 2.24
CA VAL A 49 -3.52 4.60 0.95
C VAL A 49 -4.08 5.84 0.28
N PHE A 50 -3.60 6.13 -0.92
CA PHE A 50 -3.99 7.28 -1.70
C PHE A 50 -4.77 6.86 -2.94
N ARG A 51 -5.70 7.70 -3.35
CA ARG A 51 -6.41 7.62 -4.62
C ARG A 51 -6.24 8.92 -5.38
N SER A 52 -5.73 8.81 -6.60
CA SER A 52 -5.72 9.88 -7.60
C SER A 52 -6.39 9.35 -8.85
N ASP A 53 -7.46 10.00 -9.28
CA ASP A 53 -8.32 9.52 -10.36
C ASP A 53 -8.75 8.07 -10.08
N ASP A 54 -8.45 7.15 -11.00
CA ASP A 54 -8.74 5.71 -10.88
C ASP A 54 -7.55 4.88 -10.39
N ARG A 55 -6.48 5.53 -9.90
CA ARG A 55 -5.27 4.83 -9.43
C ARG A 55 -5.14 4.87 -7.93
N LEU A 56 -4.95 3.67 -7.35
CA LEU A 56 -4.53 3.50 -5.97
C LEU A 56 -3.02 3.44 -5.87
N SER A 57 -2.49 3.99 -4.79
CA SER A 57 -1.10 3.86 -4.40
C SER A 57 -0.99 3.74 -2.89
N VAL A 58 0.07 3.07 -2.42
CA VAL A 58 0.29 2.86 -0.99
C VAL A 58 1.67 3.37 -0.62
N GLY A 59 1.71 4.30 0.33
CA GLY A 59 2.96 4.81 0.90
C GLY A 59 3.49 3.92 2.02
N LEU A 60 4.77 4.09 2.34
CA LEU A 60 5.37 3.48 3.54
C LEU A 60 4.88 4.17 4.82
N PRO A 61 4.99 3.51 6.00
CA PRO A 61 4.66 4.12 7.27
C PRO A 61 5.41 5.43 7.51
N THR A 62 4.68 6.44 7.97
CA THR A 62 5.23 7.75 8.33
C THR A 62 4.84 8.14 9.75
N LYS A 63 5.65 8.98 10.38
CA LYS A 63 5.37 9.55 11.70
C LYS A 63 5.16 11.06 11.58
N PRO A 64 4.07 11.62 12.14
CA PRO A 64 3.90 13.06 12.20
C PRO A 64 4.94 13.68 13.13
N HIS A 65 5.47 14.83 12.74
CA HIS A 65 6.32 15.67 13.57
C HIS A 65 6.00 17.14 13.32
N ARG A 66 6.35 18.00 14.28
CA ARG A 66 6.24 19.45 14.12
C ARG A 66 7.55 19.98 13.57
N ALA A 67 7.50 20.66 12.42
CA ALA A 67 8.63 21.42 11.93
C ALA A 67 8.84 22.68 12.79
N GLU A 68 10.02 23.30 12.71
CA GLU A 68 10.36 24.52 13.48
C GLU A 68 9.34 25.65 13.28
N ALA A 69 8.70 25.74 12.11
CA ALA A 69 7.66 26.71 11.81
C ALA A 69 6.25 26.32 12.31
N GLY A 70 6.12 25.32 13.20
CA GLY A 70 4.84 24.85 13.75
C GLY A 70 3.97 24.02 12.79
N LYS A 71 4.35 23.93 11.50
CA LYS A 71 3.63 23.12 10.50
C LYS A 71 3.84 21.62 10.77
N GLN A 72 2.75 20.86 10.75
CA GLN A 72 2.81 19.40 10.79
C GLN A 72 3.44 18.88 9.50
N LYS A 73 4.49 18.07 9.63
CA LYS A 73 5.15 17.34 8.56
C LYS A 73 5.13 15.85 8.89
N TYR A 74 5.39 15.02 7.89
CA TYR A 74 5.49 13.57 8.04
C TYR A 74 6.92 13.15 7.72
N ALA A 75 7.53 12.38 8.62
CA ALA A 75 8.84 11.79 8.42
C ALA A 75 8.68 10.30 8.06
N PRO A 76 9.42 9.78 7.06
CA PRO A 76 9.43 8.35 6.78
C PRO A 76 10.02 7.59 7.96
N VAL A 77 9.40 6.46 8.33
CA VAL A 77 9.93 5.54 9.36
C VAL A 77 10.84 4.48 8.73
N VAL A 78 10.57 4.16 7.47
CA VAL A 78 11.31 3.21 6.64
C VAL A 78 11.31 3.72 5.20
N ALA A 79 12.34 3.37 4.45
CA ALA A 79 12.45 3.69 3.03
C ALA A 79 13.11 2.51 2.29
N PHE A 80 12.76 2.36 1.02
CA PHE A 80 13.60 1.61 0.08
C PHE A 80 14.77 2.51 -0.34
N ASP A 81 15.94 1.91 -0.53
CA ASP A 81 17.12 2.55 -1.08
C ASP A 81 17.03 2.78 -2.61
N ASP A 82 16.19 1.99 -3.29
CA ASP A 82 15.86 2.15 -4.72
C ASP A 82 14.41 2.61 -4.92
N HIS A 83 14.24 3.69 -5.67
CA HIS A 83 12.93 4.22 -6.06
C HIS A 83 12.10 3.22 -6.87
N ARG A 84 12.73 2.40 -7.72
CA ARG A 84 12.01 1.38 -8.50
C ARG A 84 11.42 0.29 -7.62
N LEU A 85 12.08 -0.04 -6.50
CA LEU A 85 11.54 -0.97 -5.51
C LEU A 85 10.36 -0.36 -4.77
N LEU A 86 10.42 0.94 -4.45
CA LEU A 86 9.29 1.66 -3.87
C LEU A 86 8.06 1.64 -4.78
N GLU A 87 8.23 1.90 -6.08
CA GLU A 87 7.13 1.85 -7.05
C GLU A 87 6.51 0.44 -7.15
N ARG A 88 7.35 -0.59 -7.25
CA ARG A 88 6.91 -2.00 -7.27
C ARG A 88 6.16 -2.38 -5.99
N PHE A 89 6.69 -1.97 -4.84
CA PHE A 89 6.03 -2.17 -3.55
C PHE A 89 4.67 -1.48 -3.51
N SER A 90 4.58 -0.21 -3.92
CA SER A 90 3.34 0.56 -3.92
C SER A 90 2.27 -0.09 -4.79
N SER A 91 2.65 -0.58 -5.98
CA SER A 91 1.75 -1.32 -6.88
C SER A 91 1.26 -2.62 -6.24
N ALA A 92 2.17 -3.47 -5.73
CA ALA A 92 1.80 -4.74 -5.10
C ALA A 92 0.96 -4.54 -3.82
N ALA A 93 1.26 -3.50 -3.04
CA ALA A 93 0.49 -3.15 -1.86
C ALA A 93 -0.92 -2.65 -2.23
N ALA A 94 -1.06 -1.87 -3.31
CA ALA A 94 -2.37 -1.44 -3.80
C ALA A 94 -3.23 -2.63 -4.24
N GLU A 95 -2.66 -3.59 -4.96
CA GLU A 95 -3.33 -4.85 -5.31
C GLU A 95 -3.78 -5.61 -4.06
N ALA A 96 -2.90 -5.74 -3.06
CA ALA A 96 -3.23 -6.41 -1.81
C ALA A 96 -4.34 -5.68 -1.01
N VAL A 97 -4.44 -4.36 -1.10
CA VAL A 97 -5.56 -3.59 -0.51
C VAL A 97 -6.86 -3.88 -1.26
N LEU A 98 -6.81 -3.97 -2.59
CA LEU A 98 -7.97 -4.28 -3.42
C LEU A 98 -8.52 -5.70 -3.18
N ASP A 99 -7.70 -6.63 -2.71
CA ASP A 99 -8.15 -7.98 -2.33
C ASP A 99 -9.09 -7.96 -1.12
N ILE A 100 -8.93 -6.99 -0.19
CA ILE A 100 -9.77 -6.87 1.01
C ILE A 100 -10.83 -5.77 0.91
N ALA A 101 -10.61 -4.78 0.07
CA ALA A 101 -11.52 -3.64 -0.17
C ALA A 101 -11.75 -3.48 -1.70
N PRO A 102 -12.46 -4.41 -2.34
CA PRO A 102 -12.64 -4.41 -3.78
C PRO A 102 -13.52 -3.27 -4.29
N ASP A 103 -14.33 -2.66 -3.42
CA ASP A 103 -15.13 -1.46 -3.68
C ASP A 103 -14.29 -0.22 -4.03
N LEU A 104 -13.00 -0.25 -3.67
CA LEU A 104 -12.04 0.78 -4.07
C LEU A 104 -11.59 0.65 -5.54
N LYS A 105 -11.92 -0.46 -6.22
CA LYS A 105 -11.75 -0.56 -7.68
C LYS A 105 -12.75 0.39 -8.33
N GLY A 106 -12.24 1.52 -8.84
CA GLY A 106 -12.91 2.43 -9.76
C GLY A 106 -14.43 2.57 -9.58
N THR A 107 -14.85 3.58 -8.83
CA THR A 107 -16.17 4.18 -9.02
C THR A 107 -15.99 5.68 -9.23
N ALA A 108 -15.77 6.05 -10.49
CA ALA A 108 -16.15 7.36 -10.97
C ALA A 108 -17.68 7.46 -10.88
N HIS A 109 -18.18 8.20 -9.90
CA HIS A 109 -19.46 8.87 -10.05
C HIS A 109 -19.12 10.34 -10.18
N GLY A 110 -19.45 10.89 -11.35
CA GLY A 110 -19.20 12.27 -11.75
C GLY A 110 -20.04 13.29 -10.99
#